data_AF-A0A6I5WHY0-F1
#
_entry.id   AF-A0A6I5WHY0-F1
#
_cell.length_a   1.000
_cell.length_b   1.000
_cell.length_c   1.000
_cell.angle_alpha   90.00
_cell.angle_beta   90.00
_cell.angle_gamma   90.00
#
_symmetry.space_group_name_H-M   'P 1'
#
loop_
_entity.id
_entity.type
_entity.pdbx_description
1 polymer ?
#
loop_
_entity_poly.entity_id
_entity_poly.type
_entity_poly.pdbx_seq_one_letter_code
_entity_poly.pdbx_strand_id
1 'polypeptide(L)'
;MVSWTPSGPGRAEPPTPPGPLTRAPLDPLPPPAVPPAPPPGGGLPLAARVVVLLVLAAGNPWVSRPLTEWRFDLSDAEGFAALVAAPGEMILSALLALRWEVRITDDRQLPFWLAQNARTLVFVLVTVWLLRRLAAAVPAPSPVHRALAVFAAPVAGGALAAAGGVVLLVLLGAGDVYGYDRPQYVRGALADGVHAGFVLGVFLAWVLPLLRPAPTGDPATVERR
;
A
#
# COMPACT_ATOMS: atom_id res chain seq x y z
N MET A 1 -47.05 -96.78 16.67
CA MET A 1 -48.09 -96.71 15.63
C MET A 1 -47.64 -95.70 14.57
N VAL A 2 -47.90 -96.03 13.30
CA VAL A 2 -47.62 -95.29 12.05
C VAL A 2 -46.21 -95.43 11.47
N SER A 3 -46.21 -95.63 10.15
CA SER A 3 -45.33 -96.38 9.25
C SER A 3 -44.33 -95.53 8.46
N TRP A 4 -43.29 -96.23 7.98
CA TRP A 4 -42.44 -96.03 6.78
C TRP A 4 -43.08 -95.19 5.64
N THR A 5 -42.35 -94.45 4.79
CA THR A 5 -41.32 -94.91 3.80
C THR A 5 -40.65 -93.68 3.12
N PRO A 6 -39.44 -93.80 2.54
CA PRO A 6 -38.70 -92.71 1.89
C PRO A 6 -38.98 -92.64 0.37
N SER A 7 -38.85 -91.46 -0.23
CA SER A 7 -38.96 -91.25 -1.67
C SER A 7 -37.83 -90.35 -2.21
N GLY A 8 -36.83 -91.00 -2.82
CA GLY A 8 -36.28 -90.63 -4.13
C GLY A 8 -35.27 -89.46 -4.24
N PRO A 9 -34.20 -89.61 -5.06
CA PRO A 9 -33.17 -88.60 -5.22
C PRO A 9 -33.60 -87.53 -6.22
N GLY A 10 -33.93 -86.33 -5.72
CA GLY A 10 -34.06 -85.12 -6.53
C GLY A 10 -32.68 -84.57 -6.86
N ARG A 11 -32.28 -84.78 -8.11
CA ARG A 11 -31.10 -84.22 -8.79
C ARG A 11 -31.02 -82.70 -8.56
N ALA A 12 -30.23 -82.26 -7.58
CA ALA A 12 -29.95 -80.85 -7.36
C ALA A 12 -28.95 -80.36 -8.42
N GLU A 13 -29.38 -79.37 -9.18
CA GLU A 13 -28.61 -78.59 -10.14
C GLU A 13 -27.41 -77.93 -9.44
N PRO A 14 -26.19 -77.99 -10.00
CA PRO A 14 -25.03 -77.35 -9.38
C PRO A 14 -25.19 -75.82 -9.37
N PRO A 15 -24.81 -75.11 -8.29
CA PRO A 15 -24.94 -73.67 -8.20
C PRO A 15 -24.04 -72.99 -9.23
N THR A 16 -24.63 -72.09 -10.01
CA THR A 16 -24.00 -71.20 -10.98
C THR A 16 -22.85 -70.40 -10.34
N PRO A 17 -21.68 -70.26 -10.99
CA PRO A 17 -20.56 -69.52 -10.41
C PRO A 17 -20.91 -68.03 -10.22
N PRO A 18 -20.44 -67.38 -9.13
CA PRO A 18 -20.69 -65.97 -8.88
C PRO A 18 -20.04 -65.12 -9.98
N GLY A 19 -20.84 -64.25 -10.60
CA GLY A 19 -20.40 -63.31 -11.62
C GLY A 19 -19.36 -62.32 -11.11
N PRO A 20 -18.62 -61.65 -12.01
CA PRO A 20 -17.55 -60.73 -11.64
C PRO A 20 -18.10 -59.57 -10.81
N LEU A 21 -17.52 -59.37 -9.63
CA LEU A 21 -17.77 -58.25 -8.73
C LEU A 21 -17.51 -56.94 -9.48
N THR A 22 -18.57 -56.30 -9.96
CA THR A 22 -18.53 -54.92 -10.43
C THR A 22 -18.15 -54.04 -9.25
N ARG A 23 -16.95 -53.46 -9.30
CA ARG A 23 -16.47 -52.44 -8.35
C ARG A 23 -17.53 -51.35 -8.25
N ALA A 24 -18.22 -51.28 -7.11
CA ALA A 24 -19.00 -50.10 -6.75
C ALA A 24 -18.06 -48.88 -6.79
N PRO A 25 -18.48 -47.75 -7.38
CA PRO A 25 -17.68 -46.53 -7.35
C PRO A 25 -17.40 -46.16 -5.90
N LEU A 26 -16.14 -46.21 -5.50
CA LEU A 26 -15.69 -45.69 -4.21
C LEU A 26 -16.09 -44.21 -4.15
N ASP A 27 -16.83 -43.86 -3.12
CA ASP A 27 -17.15 -42.47 -2.75
C ASP A 27 -15.84 -41.65 -2.79
N PRO A 28 -15.75 -40.56 -3.58
CA PRO A 28 -14.52 -39.79 -3.68
C PRO A 28 -14.15 -39.24 -2.31
N LEU A 29 -12.92 -39.53 -1.87
CA LEU A 29 -12.34 -39.01 -0.64
C LEU A 29 -12.60 -37.48 -0.55
N PRO A 30 -12.95 -36.95 0.63
CA PRO A 30 -13.14 -35.53 0.81
C PRO A 30 -11.88 -34.78 0.33
N PRO A 31 -12.04 -33.66 -0.39
CA PRO A 31 -10.91 -32.92 -0.91
C PRO A 31 -9.95 -32.56 0.23
N PRO A 32 -8.63 -32.69 0.03
CA PRO A 32 -7.66 -32.37 1.06
C PRO A 32 -7.91 -30.95 1.59
N ALA A 33 -7.99 -30.83 2.91
CA ALA A 33 -8.19 -29.55 3.58
C ALA A 33 -7.10 -28.57 3.09
N VAL A 34 -7.52 -27.50 2.43
CA VAL A 34 -6.61 -26.45 1.95
C VAL A 34 -5.88 -25.91 3.19
N PRO A 35 -4.53 -25.96 3.23
CA PRO A 35 -3.78 -25.44 4.36
C PRO A 35 -4.17 -23.99 4.62
N PRO A 36 -4.31 -23.56 5.88
CA PRO A 36 -4.58 -22.16 6.19
C PRO A 36 -3.49 -21.29 5.56
N ALA A 37 -3.89 -20.19 4.93
CA ALA A 37 -2.95 -19.27 4.32
C ALA A 37 -1.89 -18.86 5.35
N PRO A 38 -0.59 -18.85 4.99
CA PRO A 38 0.46 -18.46 5.92
C PRO A 38 0.16 -17.05 6.45
N PRO A 39 0.43 -16.78 7.75
CA PRO A 39 0.20 -15.46 8.31
C PRO A 39 0.98 -14.43 7.49
N PRO A 40 0.40 -13.25 7.21
CA PRO A 40 1.10 -12.22 6.47
C PRO A 40 2.41 -11.90 7.20
N GLY A 41 3.54 -12.06 6.52
CA GLY A 41 4.86 -11.78 7.09
C GLY A 41 4.87 -10.39 7.71
N GLY A 42 5.29 -10.27 8.98
CA GLY A 42 5.11 -9.09 9.82
C GLY A 42 5.86 -7.81 9.38
N GLY A 43 6.44 -7.79 8.17
CA GLY A 43 7.17 -6.64 7.65
C GLY A 43 6.27 -5.59 6.99
N LEU A 44 6.76 -4.35 6.93
CA LEU A 44 6.13 -3.29 6.15
C LEU A 44 6.14 -3.64 4.65
N PRO A 45 5.05 -3.38 3.90
CA PRO A 45 5.05 -3.54 2.46
C PRO A 45 6.05 -2.58 1.83
N LEU A 46 6.64 -2.95 0.68
CA LEU A 46 7.68 -2.16 0.02
C LEU A 46 7.28 -0.70 -0.18
N ALA A 47 6.04 -0.46 -0.64
CA ALA A 47 5.53 0.91 -0.82
C ALA A 47 5.57 1.72 0.49
N ALA A 48 5.19 1.12 1.62
CA ALA A 48 5.28 1.79 2.92
C ALA A 48 6.73 2.06 3.35
N ARG A 49 7.66 1.13 3.08
CA ARG A 49 9.09 1.36 3.36
C ARG A 49 9.64 2.53 2.54
N VAL A 50 9.28 2.58 1.26
CA VAL A 50 9.67 3.66 0.35
C VAL A 50 9.13 5.00 0.81
N VAL A 51 7.87 5.07 1.26
CA VAL A 51 7.29 6.29 1.86
C VAL A 51 8.12 6.75 3.06
N VAL A 52 8.39 5.85 4.00
CA VAL A 52 9.17 6.19 5.21
C VAL A 52 10.56 6.70 4.83
N LEU A 53 11.26 6.00 3.93
CA LEU A 53 12.58 6.41 3.47
C LEU A 53 12.56 7.77 2.75
N LEU A 54 11.58 8.01 1.86
CA LEU A 54 11.44 9.28 1.16
C LEU A 54 11.18 10.43 2.12
N VAL A 55 10.28 10.25 3.09
CA VAL A 55 9.95 11.29 4.07
C VAL A 55 11.16 11.58 4.97
N LEU A 56 11.89 10.54 5.40
CA LEU A 56 13.12 10.71 6.18
C LEU A 56 14.23 11.41 5.38
N ALA A 57 14.38 11.07 4.10
CA ALA A 57 15.39 11.69 3.24
C ALA A 57 15.03 13.14 2.90
N ALA A 58 13.79 13.39 2.48
CA ALA A 58 13.32 14.72 2.06
C ALA A 58 13.28 15.71 3.23
N GLY A 59 12.87 15.24 4.41
CA GLY A 59 12.84 16.08 5.59
C GLY A 59 14.13 16.10 6.41
N ASN A 60 15.23 15.53 5.88
CA ASN A 60 16.55 15.73 6.46
C ASN A 60 16.99 17.19 6.25
N PRO A 61 17.42 17.92 7.30
CA PRO A 61 17.82 19.32 7.18
C PRO A 61 19.00 19.56 6.22
N TRP A 62 19.83 18.55 5.97
CA TRP A 62 20.93 18.62 5.01
C TRP A 62 20.44 18.55 3.56
N VAL A 63 19.27 17.94 3.34
CA VAL A 63 18.65 17.78 2.02
C VAL A 63 17.67 18.92 1.74
N SER A 64 16.98 19.42 2.77
CA SER A 64 16.00 20.50 2.62
C SER A 64 16.59 21.79 2.06
N ARG A 65 17.86 22.10 2.39
CA ARG A 65 18.55 23.29 1.86
C ARG A 65 18.79 23.19 0.34
N PRO A 66 19.47 22.15 -0.19
CA PRO A 66 19.56 21.93 -1.64
C PRO A 66 18.20 21.91 -2.35
N LEU A 67 17.18 21.25 -1.77
CA LEU A 67 15.83 21.22 -2.36
C LEU A 67 15.20 22.61 -2.46
N THR A 68 15.47 23.47 -1.47
CA THR A 68 15.00 24.86 -1.45
C THR A 68 15.72 25.69 -2.50
N GLU A 69 17.05 25.55 -2.58
CA GLU A 69 17.87 26.23 -3.60
C GLU A 69 17.43 25.84 -5.01
N TRP A 70 17.30 24.54 -5.30
CA TRP A 70 16.81 24.06 -6.60
C TRP A 70 15.41 24.56 -6.94
N ARG A 71 14.52 24.69 -5.95
CA ARG A 71 13.17 25.21 -6.19
C ARG A 71 13.23 26.66 -6.66
N PHE A 72 14.08 27.49 -6.06
CA PHE A 72 14.26 28.88 -6.49
C PHE A 72 14.88 28.95 -7.89
N ASP A 73 15.91 28.15 -8.17
CA ASP A 73 16.54 28.09 -9.50
C ASP A 73 15.54 27.68 -10.60
N LEU A 74 14.63 26.74 -10.28
CA LEU A 74 13.59 26.29 -11.20
C LEU A 74 12.49 27.33 -11.43
N SER A 75 12.19 28.16 -10.42
CA SER A 75 11.17 29.22 -10.55
C SER A 75 11.59 30.39 -11.44
N ASP A 76 12.90 30.56 -11.66
CA ASP A 76 13.46 31.59 -12.55
C ASP A 76 13.47 31.15 -14.03
N ALA A 77 12.99 29.95 -14.36
CA ALA A 77 12.91 29.48 -15.74
C ALA A 77 11.82 30.23 -16.52
N GLU A 78 12.17 30.78 -17.69
CA GLU A 78 11.24 31.49 -18.57
C GLU A 78 10.84 30.68 -19.82
N GLY A 79 9.70 31.02 -20.42
CA GLY A 79 9.26 30.48 -21.72
C GLY A 79 8.99 28.97 -21.70
N PHE A 80 9.49 28.24 -22.70
CA PHE A 80 9.30 26.78 -22.79
C PHE A 80 10.01 26.02 -21.66
N ALA A 81 11.11 26.57 -21.13
CA ALA A 81 11.78 25.98 -19.98
C ALA A 81 10.89 25.99 -18.73
N ALA A 82 10.04 27.02 -18.56
CA ALA A 82 9.06 27.10 -17.47
C ALA A 82 8.04 25.95 -17.50
N LEU A 83 7.57 25.57 -18.69
CA LEU A 83 6.64 24.45 -18.88
C LEU A 83 7.23 23.11 -18.44
N VAL A 84 8.54 22.92 -18.66
CA VAL A 84 9.27 21.71 -18.25
C VAL A 84 9.71 21.79 -16.78
N ALA A 85 9.97 22.99 -16.27
CA ALA A 85 10.35 23.24 -14.88
C ALA A 85 9.17 23.05 -13.91
N ALA A 86 7.94 23.35 -14.34
CA ALA A 86 6.75 23.27 -13.49
C ALA A 86 6.53 21.90 -12.80
N PRO A 87 6.66 20.75 -13.49
CA PRO A 87 6.67 19.45 -12.82
C PRO A 87 7.77 19.29 -11.76
N GLY A 88 8.97 19.81 -12.05
CA GLY A 88 10.10 19.79 -11.12
C GLY A 88 9.82 20.63 -9.87
N GLU A 89 9.31 21.84 -10.04
CA GLU A 89 8.92 22.72 -8.94
C GLU A 89 7.81 22.09 -8.09
N MET A 90 6.84 21.43 -8.73
CA MET A 90 5.76 20.71 -8.04
C MET A 90 6.30 19.56 -7.20
N ILE A 91 7.25 18.78 -7.73
CA ILE A 91 7.91 17.69 -6.99
C ILE A 91 8.71 18.26 -5.81
N LEU A 92 9.50 19.30 -6.03
CA LEU A 92 10.29 19.92 -4.95
C LEU A 92 9.40 20.50 -3.86
N SER A 93 8.30 21.16 -4.23
CA SER A 93 7.31 21.68 -3.27
C SER A 93 6.67 20.55 -2.45
N ALA A 94 6.32 19.43 -3.09
CA ALA A 94 5.82 18.24 -2.41
C ALA A 94 6.84 17.65 -1.42
N LEU A 95 8.12 17.58 -1.79
CA LEU A 95 9.18 17.07 -0.92
C LEU A 95 9.43 18.01 0.26
N LEU A 96 9.45 19.34 0.02
CA LEU A 96 9.61 20.35 1.07
C LEU A 96 8.43 20.40 2.03
N ALA A 97 7.23 19.99 1.59
CA ALA A 97 6.06 19.85 2.47
C ALA A 97 6.19 18.69 3.47
N LEU A 98 7.13 17.76 3.25
CA LEU A 98 7.42 16.60 4.11
C LEU A 98 8.60 16.87 5.07
N ARG A 99 8.90 18.15 5.32
CA ARG A 99 10.00 18.56 6.19
C ARG A 99 9.74 18.27 7.66
N TRP A 100 10.84 18.13 8.39
CA TRP A 100 10.88 17.97 9.84
C TRP A 100 11.93 18.91 10.42
N GLU A 101 11.61 19.60 11.51
CA GLU A 101 12.60 20.38 12.26
C GLU A 101 12.69 19.83 13.68
N VAL A 102 13.88 19.40 14.06
CA VAL A 102 14.16 18.81 15.38
C VAL A 102 14.96 19.79 16.25
N ARG A 103 15.67 20.75 15.62
CA ARG A 103 16.48 21.76 16.32
C ARG A 103 15.80 23.12 16.21
N ILE A 104 14.79 23.31 17.05
CA ILE A 104 14.09 24.59 17.16
C ILE A 104 14.91 25.49 18.09
N THR A 105 15.59 26.47 17.51
CA THR A 105 16.45 27.42 18.25
C THR A 105 15.72 28.68 18.72
N ASP A 106 14.54 28.95 18.16
CA ASP A 106 13.70 30.11 18.48
C ASP A 106 12.35 29.63 19.03
N ASP A 107 12.10 29.90 20.31
CA ASP A 107 10.88 29.50 21.02
C ASP A 107 9.61 30.06 20.36
N ARG A 108 9.70 31.19 19.66
CA ARG A 108 8.56 31.76 18.94
C ARG A 108 8.11 30.87 17.78
N GLN A 109 9.02 30.09 17.20
CA GLN A 109 8.75 29.20 16.07
C GLN A 109 8.32 27.80 16.51
N LEU A 110 8.46 27.48 17.80
CA LEU A 110 8.10 26.19 18.37
C LEU A 110 6.67 25.74 18.00
N PRO A 111 5.63 26.58 18.12
CA PRO A 111 4.26 26.16 17.81
C PRO A 111 4.08 25.80 16.33
N PHE A 112 4.74 26.55 15.45
CA PHE A 112 4.72 26.31 14.01
C PHE A 112 5.39 24.98 13.66
N TRP A 113 6.62 24.76 14.13
CA TRP A 113 7.38 23.55 13.84
C TRP A 113 6.76 22.31 14.46
N LEU A 114 6.18 22.43 15.66
CA LEU A 114 5.42 21.34 16.27
C LEU A 114 4.26 20.92 15.36
N ALA A 115 3.53 21.88 14.80
CA ALA A 115 2.41 21.57 13.93
C ALA A 115 2.84 21.00 12.57
N GLN A 116 3.95 21.49 11.99
CA GLN A 116 4.53 20.91 10.78
C GLN A 116 5.00 19.47 11.01
N ASN A 117 5.70 19.21 12.11
CA ASN A 117 6.13 17.86 12.47
C ASN A 117 4.91 16.93 12.69
N ALA A 118 3.91 17.38 13.45
CA ALA A 118 2.70 16.60 13.68
C ALA A 118 1.97 16.29 12.37
N ARG A 119 1.85 17.27 11.46
CA ARG A 119 1.31 17.08 10.12
C ARG A 119 2.07 15.98 9.37
N THR A 120 3.39 16.03 9.32
CA THR A 120 4.17 15.02 8.58
C THR A 120 4.07 13.65 9.25
N LEU A 121 3.92 13.56 10.59
CA LEU A 121 3.66 12.29 11.29
C LEU A 121 2.32 11.71 10.88
N VAL A 122 1.26 12.52 10.91
CA VAL A 122 -0.07 12.10 10.50
C VAL A 122 -0.05 11.60 9.06
N PHE A 123 0.65 12.30 8.16
CA PHE A 123 0.83 11.87 6.78
C PHE A 123 1.42 10.46 6.71
N VAL A 124 2.59 10.25 7.32
CA VAL A 124 3.30 8.96 7.31
C VAL A 124 2.43 7.86 7.92
N LEU A 125 1.86 8.09 9.09
CA LEU A 125 1.08 7.09 9.83
C LEU A 125 -0.15 6.65 9.05
N VAL A 126 -0.92 7.60 8.52
CA VAL A 126 -2.13 7.30 7.73
C VAL A 126 -1.77 6.59 6.44
N THR A 127 -0.80 7.10 5.68
CA THR A 127 -0.39 6.49 4.42
C THR A 127 0.16 5.08 4.62
N VAL A 128 1.03 4.87 5.60
CA VAL A 128 1.55 3.53 5.93
C VAL A 128 0.44 2.60 6.39
N TRP A 129 -0.50 3.07 7.21
CA TRP A 129 -1.64 2.27 7.66
C TRP A 129 -2.51 1.83 6.48
N LEU A 130 -2.85 2.74 5.56
CA LEU A 130 -3.62 2.44 4.35
C LEU A 130 -2.89 1.44 3.44
N LEU A 131 -1.59 1.64 3.22
CA LEU A 131 -0.77 0.74 2.40
C LEU A 131 -0.63 -0.65 3.02
N ARG A 132 -0.55 -0.75 4.36
CA ARG A 132 -0.56 -2.04 5.09
C ARG A 132 -1.91 -2.73 4.94
N ARG A 133 -3.02 -2.00 5.10
CA ARG A 133 -4.39 -2.51 4.90
C ARG A 133 -4.56 -3.04 3.48
N LEU A 134 -4.08 -2.31 2.48
CA LEU A 134 -4.13 -2.73 1.08
C LEU A 134 -3.28 -3.98 0.82
N ALA A 135 -2.10 -4.09 1.44
CA ALA A 135 -1.24 -5.27 1.30
C ALA A 135 -1.82 -6.52 1.97
N ALA A 136 -2.63 -6.35 3.02
CA ALA A 136 -3.27 -7.43 3.75
C ALA A 136 -4.66 -7.82 3.19
N ALA A 137 -5.14 -7.16 2.13
CA ALA A 137 -6.46 -7.41 1.57
C ALA A 137 -6.55 -8.80 0.92
N VAL A 138 -7.54 -9.60 1.35
CA VAL A 138 -7.88 -10.91 0.78
C VAL A 138 -9.38 -10.91 0.47
N PRO A 139 -9.82 -11.26 -0.75
CA PRO A 139 -9.01 -11.62 -1.92
C PRO A 139 -8.18 -10.45 -2.46
N ALA A 140 -7.08 -10.77 -3.15
CA ALA A 140 -6.20 -9.75 -3.72
C ALA A 140 -6.96 -8.96 -4.81
N PRO A 141 -6.98 -7.62 -4.75
CA PRO A 141 -7.68 -6.81 -5.74
C PRO A 141 -7.00 -6.88 -7.10
N SER A 142 -7.76 -6.56 -8.17
CA SER A 142 -7.21 -6.50 -9.52
C SER A 142 -6.07 -5.47 -9.62
N PRO A 143 -5.12 -5.63 -10.55
CA PRO A 143 -3.91 -4.78 -10.61
C PRO A 143 -4.25 -3.30 -10.78
N VAL A 144 -5.29 -2.98 -11.55
CA VAL A 144 -5.78 -1.60 -11.74
C VAL A 144 -6.32 -1.02 -10.42
N HIS A 145 -7.17 -1.76 -9.71
CA HIS A 145 -7.69 -1.32 -8.41
C HIS A 145 -6.55 -1.14 -7.40
N ARG A 146 -5.56 -2.03 -7.42
CA ARG A 146 -4.39 -1.94 -6.56
C ARG A 146 -3.56 -0.69 -6.85
N ALA A 147 -3.31 -0.37 -8.13
CA ALA A 147 -2.59 0.84 -8.51
C ALA A 147 -3.34 2.11 -8.06
N LEU A 148 -4.65 2.17 -8.30
CA LEU A 148 -5.49 3.28 -7.85
C LEU A 148 -5.52 3.42 -6.32
N ALA A 149 -5.59 2.31 -5.59
CA ALA A 149 -5.55 2.33 -4.13
C ALA A 149 -4.18 2.72 -3.56
N VAL A 150 -3.08 2.30 -4.21
CA VAL A 150 -1.71 2.74 -3.86
C VAL A 150 -1.56 4.24 -4.11
N PHE A 151 -2.14 4.78 -5.18
CA PHE A 151 -2.17 6.21 -5.46
C PHE A 151 -3.02 6.99 -4.44
N ALA A 152 -4.21 6.49 -4.13
CA ALA A 152 -5.15 7.16 -3.24
C ALA A 152 -4.65 7.22 -1.79
N ALA A 153 -3.84 6.26 -1.34
CA ALA A 153 -3.39 6.20 0.05
C ALA A 153 -2.51 7.41 0.47
N PRO A 154 -1.49 7.83 -0.28
CA PRO A 154 -0.79 9.10 -0.05
C PRO A 154 -1.68 10.33 -0.16
N VAL A 155 -2.61 10.38 -1.13
CA VAL A 155 -3.53 11.52 -1.29
C VAL A 155 -4.42 11.69 -0.06
N ALA A 156 -5.02 10.60 0.42
CA ALA A 156 -5.85 10.60 1.62
C ALA A 156 -5.04 10.95 2.88
N GLY A 157 -3.82 10.40 3.00
CA GLY A 157 -2.89 10.78 4.07
C GLY A 157 -2.52 12.27 4.02
N GLY A 158 -2.27 12.80 2.83
CA GLY A 158 -1.96 14.22 2.58
C GLY A 158 -3.09 15.14 2.97
N ALA A 159 -4.33 14.82 2.57
CA ALA A 159 -5.52 15.59 2.92
C ALA A 159 -5.77 15.61 4.44
N LEU A 160 -5.68 14.44 5.10
CA LEU A 160 -5.88 14.34 6.55
C LEU A 160 -4.77 15.05 7.34
N ALA A 161 -3.51 14.90 6.90
CA ALA A 161 -2.37 15.59 7.48
C ALA A 161 -2.49 17.11 7.35
N ALA A 162 -2.92 17.60 6.19
CA ALA A 162 -3.06 19.03 5.95
C ALA A 162 -4.17 19.63 6.82
N ALA A 163 -5.33 18.97 6.89
CA ALA A 163 -6.42 19.37 7.77
C ALA A 163 -6.00 19.35 9.24
N GLY A 164 -5.37 18.27 9.71
CA GLY A 164 -4.87 18.15 11.09
C GLY A 164 -3.80 19.18 11.44
N GLY A 165 -2.88 19.46 10.50
CA GLY A 165 -1.85 20.48 10.65
C GLY A 165 -2.44 21.89 10.75
N VAL A 166 -3.43 22.23 9.92
CA VAL A 166 -4.16 23.50 10.00
C VAL A 166 -4.86 23.65 11.35
N VAL A 167 -5.58 22.62 11.79
CA VAL A 167 -6.27 22.62 13.10
C VAL A 167 -5.26 22.87 14.22
N LEU A 168 -4.13 22.15 14.20
CA LEU A 168 -3.11 22.31 15.23
C LEU A 168 -2.46 23.70 15.21
N LEU A 169 -2.18 24.26 14.03
CA LEU A 169 -1.65 25.63 13.91
C LEU A 169 -2.62 26.68 14.47
N VAL A 170 -3.92 26.52 14.21
CA VAL A 170 -4.96 27.41 14.74
C VAL A 170 -5.06 27.28 16.26
N LEU A 171 -5.07 26.06 16.80
CA LEU A 171 -5.15 25.81 18.24
C LEU A 171 -3.92 26.33 18.99
N LEU A 172 -2.75 26.30 18.36
CA LEU A 172 -1.49 26.75 18.94
C LEU A 172 -1.22 28.25 18.75
N GLY A 173 -2.11 29.00 18.09
CA GLY A 173 -1.92 30.44 17.83
C GLY A 173 -0.71 30.76 16.93
N ALA A 174 -0.20 29.76 16.20
CA ALA A 174 1.05 29.88 15.44
C ALA A 174 0.95 30.79 14.20
N GLY A 175 -0.27 31.12 13.77
CA GLY A 175 -0.52 31.96 12.59
C GLY A 175 -0.02 33.40 12.74
N ASP A 176 0.06 33.91 13.97
CA ASP A 176 0.43 35.30 14.23
C ASP A 176 1.96 35.50 14.23
N VAL A 177 2.75 34.41 14.37
CA VAL A 177 4.23 34.46 14.47
C VAL A 177 4.91 34.90 13.17
N TYR A 178 4.30 34.61 12.02
CA TYR A 178 4.89 34.90 10.71
C TYR A 178 4.14 36.00 9.93
N GLY A 179 3.16 36.66 10.53
CA GLY A 179 2.41 37.74 9.88
C GLY A 179 1.65 37.31 8.62
N TYR A 180 1.39 36.01 8.45
CA TYR A 180 0.65 35.52 7.29
C TYR A 180 -0.84 35.86 7.40
N ASP A 181 -1.44 36.23 6.27
CA ASP A 181 -2.89 36.29 6.14
C ASP A 181 -3.46 34.87 6.31
N ARG A 182 -4.15 34.63 7.45
CA ARG A 182 -4.66 33.31 7.87
C ARG A 182 -5.35 32.52 6.74
N PRO A 183 -6.29 33.07 5.96
CA PRO A 183 -6.93 32.35 4.85
C PRO A 183 -5.95 31.90 3.76
N GLN A 184 -4.98 32.74 3.36
CA GLN A 184 -4.01 32.38 2.33
C GLN A 184 -3.09 31.26 2.82
N TYR A 185 -2.64 31.35 4.06
CA TYR A 185 -1.80 30.33 4.68
C TYR A 185 -2.53 28.99 4.81
N VAL A 186 -3.79 28.99 5.28
CA VAL A 186 -4.60 27.77 5.38
C VAL A 186 -4.75 27.11 4.01
N ARG A 187 -5.06 27.90 2.97
CA ARG A 187 -5.17 27.40 1.60
C ARG A 187 -3.86 26.81 1.11
N GLY A 188 -2.74 27.49 1.34
CA GLY A 188 -1.40 26.99 0.98
C GLY A 188 -1.09 25.68 1.69
N ALA A 189 -1.29 25.62 3.02
CA ALA A 189 -1.06 24.43 3.81
C ALA A 189 -1.90 23.23 3.33
N LEU A 190 -3.18 23.45 3.02
CA LEU A 190 -4.07 22.43 2.45
C LEU A 190 -3.59 21.96 1.08
N ALA A 191 -3.29 22.91 0.19
CA ALA A 191 -2.79 22.61 -1.14
C ALA A 191 -1.50 21.79 -1.06
N ASP A 192 -0.52 22.22 -0.26
CA ASP A 192 0.78 21.55 -0.13
C ASP A 192 0.62 20.08 0.30
N GLY A 193 -0.32 19.79 1.19
CA GLY A 193 -0.48 18.42 1.72
C GLY A 193 -1.14 17.50 0.71
N VAL A 194 -2.14 18.01 -0.01
CA VAL A 194 -2.76 17.28 -1.13
C VAL A 194 -1.76 17.09 -2.27
N HIS A 195 -0.97 18.11 -2.61
CA HIS A 195 0.08 18.01 -3.64
C HIS A 195 1.16 16.99 -3.24
N ALA A 196 1.63 17.01 -2.00
CA ALA A 196 2.59 16.02 -1.50
C ALA A 196 2.03 14.60 -1.60
N GLY A 197 0.78 14.41 -1.19
CA GLY A 197 0.07 13.14 -1.36
C GLY A 197 -0.07 12.74 -2.82
N PHE A 198 -0.40 13.66 -3.72
CA PHE A 198 -0.53 13.40 -5.15
C PHE A 198 0.80 12.96 -5.77
N VAL A 199 1.88 13.72 -5.60
CA VAL A 199 3.20 13.42 -6.15
C VAL A 199 3.70 12.07 -5.65
N LEU A 200 3.58 11.81 -4.34
CA LEU A 200 3.99 10.53 -3.78
C LEU A 200 3.10 9.38 -4.25
N GLY A 201 1.79 9.61 -4.37
CA GLY A 201 0.83 8.67 -4.95
C GLY A 201 1.24 8.27 -6.36
N VAL A 202 1.60 9.25 -7.20
CA VAL A 202 2.04 9.00 -8.58
C VAL A 202 3.30 8.14 -8.59
N PHE A 203 4.28 8.53 -7.79
CA PHE A 203 5.54 7.80 -7.69
C PHE A 203 5.33 6.33 -7.25
N LEU A 204 4.51 6.08 -6.23
CA LEU A 204 4.29 4.73 -5.73
C LEU A 204 3.47 3.84 -6.67
N ALA A 205 2.45 4.41 -7.32
CA ALA A 205 1.53 3.65 -8.15
C ALA A 205 2.11 3.31 -9.53
N TRP A 206 2.92 4.20 -10.12
CA TRP A 206 3.41 4.03 -11.49
C TRP A 206 4.92 3.92 -11.61
N VAL A 207 5.71 4.65 -10.82
CA VAL A 207 7.18 4.61 -10.95
C VAL A 207 7.77 3.42 -10.21
N LEU A 208 7.37 3.18 -8.97
CA LEU A 208 7.91 2.10 -8.15
C LEU A 208 7.77 0.70 -8.78
N PRO A 209 6.66 0.35 -9.46
CA PRO A 209 6.55 -0.94 -10.15
C PRO A 209 7.54 -1.08 -11.33
N LEU A 210 7.83 0.01 -12.05
CA LEU A 210 8.75 0.01 -13.20
C LEU A 210 10.21 -0.20 -12.77
N LEU A 211 10.55 0.22 -11.54
CA LEU A 211 11.87 0.04 -10.95
C LEU A 211 12.11 -1.38 -10.41
N ARG A 212 11.10 -2.26 -10.46
CA ARG A 212 11.29 -3.65 -10.02
C ARG A 212 11.89 -4.47 -11.17
N PRO A 213 12.99 -5.20 -10.93
CA PRO A 213 13.44 -6.19 -11.89
C PRO A 213 12.30 -7.18 -12.12
N ALA A 214 12.05 -7.52 -13.39
CA ALA A 214 11.17 -8.63 -13.73
C ALA A 214 11.65 -9.88 -12.95
N PRO A 215 10.76 -10.72 -12.42
CA PRO A 215 11.18 -11.99 -11.88
C PRO A 215 11.95 -12.70 -12.98
N THR A 216 13.26 -12.90 -12.78
CA THR A 216 14.08 -13.77 -13.60
C THR A 216 13.43 -15.14 -13.50
N GLY A 217 12.55 -15.42 -14.46
CA GLY A 217 11.98 -16.75 -14.64
C GLY A 217 13.15 -17.69 -14.80
N ASP A 218 13.26 -18.63 -13.87
CA ASP A 218 14.24 -19.70 -13.95
C ASP A 218 14.04 -20.42 -15.30
N PRO A 219 14.99 -20.35 -16.24
CA PRO A 219 14.84 -20.94 -17.58
C PRO A 219 14.61 -22.46 -17.52
N ALA A 220 14.84 -23.10 -16.36
CA ALA A 220 14.62 -24.51 -16.11
C ALA A 220 13.15 -24.98 -16.22
N THR A 221 12.17 -24.07 -16.31
CA THR A 221 10.75 -24.45 -16.45
C THR A 221 10.23 -24.52 -17.89
N VAL A 222 11.04 -24.15 -18.89
CA VAL A 222 10.61 -24.16 -20.31
C VAL A 222 10.86 -25.50 -21.00
N GLU A 223 11.71 -26.39 -20.45
CA GLU A 223 12.04 -27.69 -21.09
C GLU A 223 11.10 -28.87 -20.75
N ARG A 224 9.95 -28.64 -20.11
CA ARG A 224 8.92 -29.68 -19.94
C ARG A 224 7.57 -29.27 -20.54
N ARG A 225 7.53 -29.09 -21.86
CA ARG A 225 6.29 -29.22 -22.64
C ARG A 225 6.57 -29.91 -23.96
#